data_AF-A0AAN0SYA4-F1
#
_entry.id   AF-A0AAN0SYA4-F1
#
_cell.length_a   1.000
_cell.length_b   1.000
_cell.length_c   1.000
_cell.angle_alpha   90.00
_cell.angle_beta   90.00
_cell.angle_gamma   90.00
#
_symmetry.space_group_name_H-M   'P 1'
#
loop_
_entity.id
_entity.type
_entity.pdbx_description
1 polymer ?
#
loop_
_entity_poly.entity_id
_entity_poly.type
_entity_poly.pdbx_seq_one_letter_code
_entity_poly.pdbx_strand_id
1 'polypeptide(L)'
;MHSPLYKPFPNCDIRKIRKDFNNMFTEDDCISADLNYYWMHTAGTLSYVLNNNEQEITFNQIKWLRISFFEWFPQYRFLETEIVKYPILYRDFMNYEKTRKLLLYYLTI
;
A
#
# COMPACT_ATOMS: atom_id res chain seq x y z
N MET A 1 -15.66 5.27 13.84
CA MET A 1 -15.35 5.75 12.47
C MET A 1 -15.09 4.53 11.58
N HIS A 2 -15.80 4.36 10.48
CA HIS A 2 -15.43 3.37 9.46
C HIS A 2 -14.26 3.95 8.65
N SER A 3 -13.03 3.54 8.96
CA SER A 3 -11.88 4.04 8.21
C SER A 3 -11.89 3.41 6.80
N PRO A 4 -11.69 4.22 5.73
CA PRO A 4 -11.61 3.72 4.36
C PRO A 4 -10.52 2.67 4.12
N LEU A 5 -9.59 2.49 5.07
CA LEU A 5 -8.52 1.50 5.04
C LEU A 5 -8.97 0.11 5.49
N TYR A 6 -10.10 -0.01 6.22
CA TYR A 6 -10.63 -1.28 6.71
C TYR A 6 -11.72 -1.85 5.79
N LYS A 7 -11.47 -1.84 4.49
CA LYS A 7 -12.32 -2.50 3.50
C LYS A 7 -11.79 -3.90 3.20
N PRO A 8 -12.65 -4.83 2.73
CA PRO A 8 -12.19 -6.12 2.24
C PRO A 8 -11.14 -5.95 1.14
N PHE A 9 -10.08 -6.77 1.18
CA PHE A 9 -8.99 -6.72 0.21
C PHE A 9 -9.52 -6.94 -1.23
N PRO A 10 -9.03 -6.21 -2.24
CA PRO A 10 -9.59 -6.19 -3.60
C PRO A 10 -9.23 -7.44 -4.45
N ASN A 11 -9.54 -8.63 -3.95
CA ASN A 11 -9.19 -9.92 -4.58
C ASN A 11 -9.73 -10.10 -6.01
N CYS A 12 -10.86 -9.48 -6.35
CA CYS A 12 -11.41 -9.54 -7.71
C CYS A 12 -10.52 -8.79 -8.71
N ASP A 13 -10.03 -7.61 -8.34
CA ASP A 13 -9.17 -6.80 -9.20
C ASP A 13 -7.77 -7.42 -9.32
N ILE A 14 -7.23 -7.97 -8.23
CA ILE A 14 -5.95 -8.71 -8.27
C ILE A 14 -6.00 -9.91 -9.22
N ARG A 15 -7.09 -10.67 -9.21
CA ARG A 15 -7.27 -11.79 -10.15
C ARG A 15 -7.33 -11.32 -11.60
N LYS A 16 -7.94 -10.15 -11.88
CA LYS A 16 -7.97 -9.57 -13.22
C LYS A 16 -6.58 -9.12 -13.66
N ILE A 17 -5.84 -8.41 -12.81
CA ILE A 17 -4.45 -8.00 -13.09
C ILE A 17 -3.58 -9.19 -13.47
N ARG A 18 -3.66 -10.28 -12.69
CA ARG A 18 -2.89 -11.51 -12.98
C ARG A 18 -3.27 -12.14 -14.33
N LYS A 19 -4.51 -11.96 -14.79
CA LYS A 19 -4.96 -12.44 -16.10
C LYS A 19 -4.49 -11.50 -17.22
N ASP A 20 -4.66 -10.20 -17.03
CA ASP A 20 -4.41 -9.18 -18.05
C ASP A 20 -2.90 -8.98 -18.32
N PHE A 21 -2.05 -9.25 -17.32
CA PHE A 21 -0.59 -9.13 -17.39
C PHE A 21 0.13 -10.45 -17.12
N ASN A 22 -0.48 -11.59 -17.48
CA ASN A 22 0.05 -12.92 -17.13
C ASN A 22 1.52 -13.17 -17.53
N ASN A 23 1.99 -12.52 -18.58
CA ASN A 23 3.35 -12.61 -19.11
C ASN A 23 4.36 -11.71 -18.38
N MET A 24 3.89 -10.77 -17.55
CA MET A 24 4.74 -9.88 -16.75
C MET A 24 5.01 -10.45 -15.35
N PHE A 25 4.19 -11.40 -14.89
CA PHE A 25 4.37 -12.05 -13.58
C PHE A 25 5.31 -13.25 -13.69
N THR A 26 6.19 -13.39 -12.73
CA THR A 26 6.95 -14.61 -12.45
C THR A 26 6.21 -15.51 -11.45
N GLU A 27 6.67 -16.74 -11.28
CA GLU A 27 6.08 -17.68 -10.31
C GLU A 27 6.19 -17.18 -8.86
N ASP A 28 7.26 -16.44 -8.56
CA ASP A 28 7.54 -15.89 -7.22
C ASP A 28 6.70 -14.63 -6.91
N ASP A 29 6.11 -14.00 -7.92
CA ASP A 29 5.41 -12.72 -7.75
C ASP A 29 4.03 -12.90 -7.09
N CYS A 30 3.94 -12.49 -5.83
CA CYS A 30 2.71 -12.52 -5.05
C CYS A 30 2.19 -11.11 -4.75
N ILE A 31 1.68 -10.41 -5.78
CA ILE A 31 1.20 -9.01 -5.66
C ILE A 31 0.19 -8.80 -4.53
N SER A 32 -0.64 -9.78 -4.20
CA SER A 32 -1.54 -9.70 -3.05
C SER A 32 -0.78 -9.65 -1.71
N ALA A 33 0.25 -10.46 -1.55
CA ALA A 33 1.08 -10.45 -0.35
C ALA A 33 1.90 -9.15 -0.28
N ASP A 34 2.49 -8.72 -1.39
CA ASP A 34 3.31 -7.51 -1.46
C ASP A 34 2.50 -6.24 -1.18
N LEU A 35 1.29 -6.12 -1.74
CA LEU A 35 0.37 -5.03 -1.41
C LEU A 35 -0.04 -5.03 0.06
N ASN A 36 -0.35 -6.21 0.63
CA ASN A 36 -0.69 -6.30 2.05
C ASN A 36 0.50 -5.92 2.94
N TYR A 37 1.70 -6.38 2.60
CA TYR A 37 2.91 -6.05 3.31
C TYR A 37 3.19 -4.53 3.27
N TYR A 38 3.01 -3.92 2.09
CA TYR A 38 3.12 -2.47 1.91
C TYR A 38 2.11 -1.70 2.75
N TRP A 39 0.83 -2.07 2.65
CA TRP A 39 -0.27 -1.42 3.36
C TRP A 39 -0.17 -1.58 4.88
N MET A 40 0.34 -2.71 5.35
CA MET A 40 0.56 -2.97 6.77
C MET A 40 1.54 -1.97 7.40
N HIS A 41 2.58 -1.52 6.68
CA HIS A 41 3.49 -0.51 7.22
C HIS A 41 2.80 0.83 7.44
N THR A 42 1.91 1.22 6.52
CA THR A 42 1.12 2.45 6.67
C THR A 42 0.06 2.31 7.77
N ALA A 43 -0.71 1.22 7.77
CA ALA A 43 -1.74 0.99 8.78
C ALA A 43 -1.17 0.79 10.19
N GLY A 44 -0.03 0.10 10.29
CA GLY A 44 0.69 -0.09 11.54
C GLY A 44 1.15 1.24 12.10
N THR A 45 1.87 2.07 11.32
CA THR A 45 2.28 3.39 11.82
C THR A 45 1.08 4.30 12.14
N LEU A 46 -0.01 4.22 11.36
CA LEU A 46 -1.24 4.94 11.69
C LEU A 46 -1.81 4.54 13.05
N SER A 47 -1.78 3.25 13.40
CA SER A 47 -2.35 2.80 14.68
C SER A 47 -1.56 3.37 15.87
N TYR A 48 -0.24 3.52 15.77
CA TYR A 48 0.55 4.20 16.81
C TYR A 48 0.10 5.65 17.01
N VAL A 49 -0.07 6.41 15.91
CA VAL A 49 -0.55 7.80 15.97
C VAL A 49 -1.95 7.87 16.58
N LEU A 50 -2.88 7.05 16.11
CA LEU A 50 -4.27 7.07 16.60
C LEU A 50 -4.40 6.67 18.08
N ASN A 51 -3.44 5.91 18.61
CA ASN A 51 -3.41 5.49 20.01
C ASN A 51 -2.57 6.42 20.91
N ASN A 52 -2.06 7.55 20.40
CA ASN A 52 -1.16 8.47 21.11
C ASN A 52 0.16 7.82 21.56
N ASN A 53 0.66 6.85 20.80
CA ASN A 53 1.91 6.14 21.03
C ASN A 53 2.99 6.58 20.02
N GLU A 54 2.99 7.85 19.59
CA GLU A 54 3.93 8.34 18.58
C GLU A 54 5.40 8.16 18.98
N GLN A 55 5.68 8.23 20.29
CA GLN A 55 7.03 8.05 20.84
C GLN A 55 7.59 6.63 20.60
N GLU A 56 6.72 5.65 20.36
CA GLU A 56 7.11 4.26 20.05
C GLU A 56 7.33 4.03 18.55
N ILE A 57 7.05 5.03 17.70
CA ILE A 57 7.29 4.92 16.26
C ILE A 57 8.80 4.97 16.01
N THR A 58 9.32 3.87 15.49
CA THR A 58 10.74 3.73 15.18
C THR A 58 11.14 4.53 13.94
N PHE A 59 12.41 4.93 13.87
CA PHE A 59 12.98 5.54 12.66
C PHE A 59 12.80 4.66 11.42
N ASN A 60 12.87 3.33 11.57
CA ASN A 60 12.67 2.40 10.47
C ASN A 60 11.23 2.46 9.93
N GLN A 61 10.21 2.55 10.80
CA GLN A 61 8.83 2.74 10.36
C GLN A 61 8.69 4.02 9.51
N ILE A 62 9.28 5.14 9.96
CA ILE A 62 9.27 6.39 9.19
C ILE A 62 10.02 6.25 7.86
N LYS A 63 11.15 5.54 7.84
CA LYS A 63 11.92 5.26 6.62
C LYS A 63 11.09 4.48 5.60
N TRP A 64 10.32 3.48 6.03
CA TRP A 64 9.44 2.72 5.13
C TRP A 64 8.33 3.59 4.53
N LEU A 65 7.77 4.54 5.29
CA LEU A 65 6.78 5.48 4.75
C LEU A 65 7.33 6.38 3.64
N ARG A 66 8.65 6.55 3.52
CA ARG A 66 9.28 7.36 2.45
C ARG A 66 9.36 6.62 1.12
N ILE A 67 9.18 5.30 1.11
CA ILE A 67 9.30 4.47 -0.09
C ILE A 67 7.90 4.20 -0.66
N SER A 68 7.72 4.48 -1.96
CA SER A 68 6.49 4.15 -2.67
C SER A 68 6.41 2.66 -3.01
N PHE A 69 5.20 2.16 -3.30
CA PHE A 69 5.00 0.74 -3.63
C PHE A 69 5.89 0.28 -4.79
N PHE A 70 5.97 1.04 -5.89
CA PHE A 70 6.73 0.67 -7.09
C PHE A 70 8.25 0.90 -6.96
N GLU A 71 8.69 1.62 -5.94
CA GLU A 71 10.11 1.65 -5.53
C GLU A 71 10.46 0.42 -4.71
N TRP A 72 9.54 -0.05 -3.84
CA TRP A 72 9.78 -1.21 -3.00
C TRP A 72 9.66 -2.53 -3.77
N PHE A 73 8.72 -2.59 -4.71
CA PHE A 73 8.43 -3.74 -5.55
C PHE A 73 8.55 -3.35 -7.04
N PRO A 74 9.79 -3.17 -7.56
CA PRO A 74 10.01 -2.68 -8.91
C PRO A 74 9.48 -3.61 -10.01
N GLN A 75 9.28 -4.90 -9.72
CA GLN A 75 8.68 -5.85 -10.66
C GLN A 75 7.27 -5.44 -11.10
N TYR A 76 6.54 -4.67 -10.30
CA TYR A 76 5.17 -4.23 -10.61
C TYR A 76 5.10 -2.87 -11.30
N ARG A 77 6.22 -2.27 -11.73
CA ARG A 77 6.21 -0.95 -12.41
C ARG A 77 5.33 -0.90 -13.66
N PHE A 78 5.14 -2.03 -14.35
CA PHE A 78 4.20 -2.12 -15.47
C PHE A 78 2.75 -1.76 -15.08
N LEU A 79 2.40 -1.87 -13.80
CA LEU A 79 1.07 -1.57 -13.26
C LEU A 79 0.90 -0.09 -12.90
N GLU A 80 1.96 0.72 -12.84
CA GLU A 80 1.93 2.07 -12.28
C GLU A 80 0.91 2.99 -12.97
N THR A 81 0.87 2.98 -14.30
CA THR A 81 -0.13 3.74 -15.08
C THR A 81 -1.43 2.97 -15.29
N GLU A 82 -1.38 1.65 -15.17
CA GLU A 82 -2.47 0.72 -15.51
C GLU A 82 -3.41 0.46 -14.35
N ILE A 83 -2.97 0.70 -13.11
CA ILE A 83 -3.74 0.43 -11.88
C ILE A 83 -5.11 1.11 -11.88
N VAL A 84 -5.24 2.26 -12.57
CA VAL A 84 -6.49 3.02 -12.71
C VAL A 84 -7.62 2.23 -13.37
N LYS A 85 -7.30 1.19 -14.15
CA LYS A 85 -8.27 0.29 -14.80
C LYS A 85 -8.97 -0.65 -13.82
N TYR A 86 -8.47 -0.75 -12.58
CA TYR A 86 -8.95 -1.63 -11.54
C TYR A 86 -9.53 -0.80 -10.38
N PRO A 87 -10.81 -0.41 -10.45
CA PRO A 87 -11.33 0.70 -9.64
C PRO A 87 -11.36 0.42 -8.14
N ILE A 88 -11.53 -0.83 -7.70
CA ILE A 88 -11.56 -1.17 -6.28
C ILE A 88 -10.13 -1.11 -5.73
N LEU A 89 -9.20 -1.75 -6.43
CA LEU A 89 -7.78 -1.70 -6.09
C LEU A 89 -7.26 -0.25 -6.11
N TYR A 90 -7.52 0.50 -7.17
CA TYR A 90 -7.05 1.87 -7.32
C TYR A 90 -7.54 2.76 -6.19
N ARG A 91 -8.84 2.68 -5.86
CA ARG A 91 -9.40 3.42 -4.72
C ARG A 91 -8.66 3.12 -3.43
N ASP A 92 -8.46 1.84 -3.12
CA ASP A 92 -7.85 1.42 -1.86
C ASP A 92 -6.36 1.79 -1.83
N PHE A 93 -5.64 1.55 -2.93
CA PHE A 93 -4.25 1.98 -3.11
C PHE A 93 -4.09 3.49 -2.87
N MET A 94 -4.95 4.32 -3.48
CA MET A 94 -4.91 5.77 -3.31
C MET A 94 -5.25 6.22 -1.88
N ASN A 95 -6.10 5.49 -1.15
CA ASN A 95 -6.38 5.78 0.25
C ASN A 95 -5.16 5.52 1.12
N TYR A 96 -4.47 4.39 0.91
CA TYR A 96 -3.21 4.10 1.60
C TYR A 96 -2.12 5.10 1.24
N GLU A 97 -1.98 5.49 -0.03
CA GLU A 97 -1.00 6.50 -0.47
C GLU A 97 -1.25 7.87 0.16
N LYS A 98 -2.50 8.31 0.23
CA LYS A 98 -2.86 9.56 0.93
C LYS A 98 -2.53 9.48 2.41
N THR A 99 -2.86 8.36 3.06
CA THR A 99 -2.58 8.13 4.47
C THR A 99 -1.07 8.14 4.75
N ARG A 100 -0.29 7.45 3.92
CA ARG A 100 1.18 7.41 4.02
C ARG A 100 1.78 8.80 3.92
N LYS A 101 1.33 9.62 2.96
CA LYS A 101 1.80 11.01 2.80
C LYS A 101 1.42 11.90 3.99
N LEU A 102 0.21 11.75 4.53
CA LEU A 102 -0.23 12.47 5.72
C LEU A 102 0.57 12.07 6.97
N LEU A 103 0.82 10.78 7.17
CA LEU A 103 1.67 10.30 8.27
C LEU A 103 3.10 10.83 8.14
N LEU A 104 3.67 10.80 6.93
CA LEU A 104 5.01 11.32 6.71
C LEU A 104 5.07 12.82 7.02
N TYR A 105 4.09 13.61 6.56
CA TYR A 105 3.96 15.03 6.90
C TYR A 105 3.87 15.22 8.42
N TYR A 106 2.96 14.52 9.10
CA TYR A 106 2.76 14.63 10.54
C TYR A 106 4.00 14.28 11.38
N LEU A 107 4.74 13.23 11.00
CA LEU A 107 5.87 12.70 11.78
C LEU A 107 7.23 13.34 11.45
N THR A 108 7.29 14.25 10.48
CA THR A 108 8.56 14.87 10.03
C THR A 108 8.58 16.39 10.11
N ILE A 109 7.49 16.99 10.61
CA ILE A 109 7.42 18.39 11.05
C ILE A 109 7.84 18.46 12.50
#